data_AF-A0A945AEC8-F1
#
_entry.id   AF-A0A945AEC8-F1
#
_cell.length_a   1.000
_cell.length_b   1.000
_cell.length_c   1.000
_cell.angle_alpha   90.00
_cell.angle_beta   90.00
_cell.angle_gamma   90.00
#
_symmetry.space_group_name_H-M   'P 1'
#
loop_
_entity.id
_entity.type
_entity.pdbx_description
1 polymer ?
#
loop_
_entity_poly.entity_id
_entity_poly.type
_entity_poly.pdbx_seq_one_letter_code
_entity_poly.pdbx_strand_id
1 'polypeptide(L)'
;MAETEELNGSGGPDVSKWGRIEVTFESSEVYKNPIQEVALQVIFTSPSGGSHNVIGFWDGSTRFRARFTPEEEGVWSYVTFCSDMDNGGLH
;
A
#
# COMPACT_ATOMS: atom_id res chain seq x y z
N MET A 1 -1.64 1.51 14.51
CA MET A 1 -1.58 0.03 14.51
C MET A 1 -1.44 -0.34 13.05
N ALA A 2 -0.52 -1.23 12.68
CA ALA A 2 -0.25 -1.49 11.28
C ALA A 2 -1.26 -2.52 10.75
N GLU A 3 -2.13 -2.13 9.83
CA GLU A 3 -3.11 -3.03 9.22
C GLU A 3 -2.37 -3.97 8.25
N THR A 4 -2.53 -5.28 8.45
CA THR A 4 -1.96 -6.30 7.57
C THR A 4 -3.08 -6.77 6.65
N GLU A 5 -3.02 -6.36 5.40
CA GLU A 5 -3.94 -6.85 4.37
C GLU A 5 -3.23 -7.91 3.53
N GLU A 6 -3.86 -9.07 3.43
CA GLU A 6 -3.47 -10.09 2.47
C GLU A 6 -4.07 -9.74 1.11
N LEU A 7 -3.27 -9.79 0.04
CA LEU A 7 -3.81 -9.75 -1.32
C LEU A 7 -4.45 -11.12 -1.62
N ASN A 8 -5.56 -11.43 -0.95
CA ASN A 8 -6.25 -12.71 -1.06
C ASN A 8 -7.25 -12.68 -2.21
N GLY A 9 -6.89 -13.36 -3.30
CA GLY A 9 -7.77 -13.58 -4.42
C GLY A 9 -8.82 -14.65 -4.15
N SER A 10 -10.02 -14.25 -3.73
CA SER A 10 -11.25 -14.99 -4.07
C SER A 10 -11.72 -14.67 -5.52
N GLY A 11 -10.74 -14.41 -6.40
CA GLY A 11 -10.89 -13.72 -7.71
C GLY A 11 -9.94 -12.53 -7.91
N GLY A 12 -9.03 -12.25 -6.97
CA GLY A 12 -7.94 -11.26 -7.07
C GLY A 12 -6.70 -11.84 -7.77
N PRO A 13 -5.87 -11.00 -8.41
CA PRO A 13 -4.88 -11.47 -9.38
C PRO A 13 -3.82 -12.32 -8.71
N ASP A 14 -3.63 -13.53 -9.23
CA ASP A 14 -2.36 -14.24 -9.12
C ASP A 14 -1.27 -13.26 -9.55
N VAL A 15 -0.46 -12.85 -8.57
CA VAL A 15 0.48 -11.74 -8.77
C VAL A 15 1.61 -12.26 -9.64
N SER A 16 1.53 -12.01 -10.94
CA SER A 16 2.57 -12.43 -11.88
C SER A 16 3.87 -11.69 -11.59
N LYS A 17 5.00 -12.40 -11.62
CA LYS A 17 6.33 -11.80 -11.57
C LYS A 17 6.47 -10.73 -12.66
N TRP A 18 6.98 -9.57 -12.26
CA TRP A 18 7.07 -8.35 -13.06
C TRP A 18 5.73 -7.71 -13.48
N GLY A 19 4.64 -8.13 -12.85
CA GLY A 19 3.34 -7.47 -12.95
C GLY A 19 3.33 -6.07 -12.34
N ARG A 20 2.16 -5.45 -12.29
CA ARG A 20 1.93 -4.21 -11.56
C ARG A 20 0.89 -4.45 -10.48
N ILE A 21 1.31 -4.39 -9.23
CA ILE A 21 0.40 -4.27 -8.09
C ILE A 21 0.17 -2.79 -7.87
N GLU A 22 -1.10 -2.40 -7.80
CA GLU A 22 -1.52 -1.08 -7.38
C GLU A 22 -2.53 -1.23 -6.26
N VAL A 23 -2.20 -0.64 -5.11
CA VAL A 23 -3.09 -0.56 -3.95
C VAL A 23 -3.52 0.89 -3.79
N THR A 24 -4.80 1.08 -3.50
CA THR A 24 -5.41 2.41 -3.32
C THR A 24 -5.93 2.50 -1.90
N PHE A 25 -5.58 3.59 -1.24
CA PHE A 25 -5.96 3.91 0.12
C PHE A 25 -6.78 5.20 0.12
N GLU A 26 -7.77 5.26 1.00
CA GLU A 26 -8.62 6.43 1.15
C GLU A 26 -8.37 7.06 2.52
N SER A 27 -7.77 8.24 2.51
CA SER A 27 -7.55 9.06 3.69
C SER A 27 -8.88 9.46 4.31
N SER A 28 -9.01 9.26 5.61
CA SER A 28 -10.14 9.77 6.39
C SER A 28 -10.06 11.28 6.60
N GLU A 29 -8.87 11.86 6.45
CA GLU A 29 -8.59 13.28 6.63
C GLU A 29 -8.39 14.01 5.29
N VAL A 30 -8.69 15.31 5.28
CA VAL A 30 -8.46 16.19 4.13
C VAL A 30 -7.31 17.13 4.44
N TYR A 31 -6.18 16.93 3.76
CA TYR A 31 -4.99 17.76 3.90
C TYR A 31 -4.98 18.92 2.90
N LYS A 32 -4.35 20.04 3.28
CA LYS A 32 -4.19 21.19 2.37
C LYS A 32 -3.04 20.98 1.39
N ASN A 33 -2.00 20.27 1.82
CA ASN A 33 -0.83 19.90 1.04
C ASN A 33 -0.42 18.44 1.33
N PRO A 34 -1.22 17.46 0.88
CA PRO A 34 -1.06 16.04 1.22
C PRO A 34 0.32 15.48 0.85
N ILE A 35 0.97 15.99 -0.21
CA ILE A 35 2.30 15.53 -0.63
C ILE A 35 3.39 15.89 0.40
N GLN A 36 3.24 17.00 1.12
CA GLN A 36 4.20 17.44 2.13
C GLN A 36 3.79 17.10 3.56
N GLU A 37 2.48 16.97 3.80
CA GLU A 37 1.90 16.75 5.13
C GLU A 37 1.82 15.27 5.49
N VAL A 38 1.73 14.37 4.51
CA VAL A 38 1.54 12.94 4.72
C VAL A 38 2.56 12.13 3.96
N ALA A 39 3.30 11.30 4.69
CA ALA A 39 4.10 10.23 4.13
C ALA A 39 3.38 8.90 4.34
N LEU A 40 3.00 8.25 3.24
CA LEU A 40 2.49 6.89 3.24
C LEU A 40 3.60 5.94 2.82
N GLN A 41 3.80 4.89 3.59
CA GLN A 41 4.76 3.83 3.32
C GLN A 41 4.04 2.49 3.35
N VAL A 42 4.33 1.62 2.39
CA VAL A 42 3.73 0.30 2.24
C VAL A 42 4.84 -0.72 2.18
N ILE A 43 4.82 -1.68 3.11
CA ILE A 43 5.76 -2.80 3.15
C ILE A 43 5.07 -4.02 2.57
N PHE A 44 5.44 -4.42 1.35
CA PHE A 44 4.99 -5.64 0.72
C PHE A 44 5.86 -6.82 1.17
N THR A 45 5.24 -7.92 1.59
CA THR A 45 5.93 -9.17 1.95
C THR A 45 5.64 -10.23 0.90
N SER A 46 6.69 -10.79 0.34
CA SER A 46 6.67 -11.85 -0.67
C SER A 46 6.26 -13.20 -0.07
N PRO A 47 5.78 -14.14 -0.90
CA PRO A 47 5.52 -15.51 -0.48
C PRO A 47 6.72 -16.19 0.19
N SER A 48 7.94 -15.88 -0.27
CA SER A 48 9.20 -16.38 0.30
C SER A 48 9.63 -15.68 1.59
N GLY A 49 8.92 -14.62 2.02
CA GLY A 49 9.17 -13.87 3.26
C GLY A 49 10.10 -12.66 3.12
N GLY A 50 10.56 -12.34 1.91
CA GLY A 50 11.27 -11.09 1.61
C GLY A 50 10.33 -9.87 1.67
N SER A 51 10.82 -8.73 2.17
CA SER A 51 10.03 -7.50 2.31
C SER A 51 10.52 -6.38 1.39
N HIS A 52 9.58 -5.64 0.80
CA HIS A 52 9.83 -4.51 -0.10
C HIS A 52 9.13 -3.27 0.42
N ASN A 53 9.93 -2.22 0.62
CA ASN A 53 9.43 -0.95 1.09
C ASN A 53 9.12 -0.02 -0.10
N VAL A 54 7.87 0.41 -0.19
CA VAL A 54 7.36 1.25 -1.29
C VAL A 54 6.73 2.50 -0.70
N ILE A 55 7.09 3.65 -1.26
CA ILE A 55 6.48 4.93 -0.88
C ILE A 55 5.17 5.09 -1.64
N GLY A 56 4.09 5.31 -0.89
CA GLY A 56 2.81 5.71 -1.43
C GLY A 56 2.83 7.17 -1.88
N PHE A 57 2.02 7.50 -2.87
CA PHE A 57 1.88 8.85 -3.40
C PHE A 57 0.42 9.28 -3.35
N TRP A 58 0.20 10.58 -3.21
CA TRP A 58 -1.14 11.17 -3.30
C TRP A 58 -1.62 11.18 -4.76
N ASP A 59 -2.84 10.72 -4.99
CA ASP A 59 -3.46 10.58 -6.32
C ASP A 59 -4.67 11.53 -6.52
N GLY A 60 -4.81 12.54 -5.65
CA GLY A 60 -5.90 13.51 -5.73
C GLY A 60 -6.95 13.33 -4.63
N SER A 61 -7.65 14.42 -4.29
CA SER A 61 -8.63 14.46 -3.19
C SER A 61 -8.04 13.88 -1.90
N THR A 62 -8.60 12.78 -1.40
CA THR A 62 -8.19 12.05 -0.20
C THR A 62 -7.51 10.72 -0.55
N ARG A 63 -7.18 10.48 -1.82
CA ARG A 63 -6.68 9.17 -2.26
C ARG A 63 -5.17 9.13 -2.26
N PHE A 64 -4.64 8.04 -1.74
CA PHE A 64 -3.24 7.67 -1.82
C PHE A 64 -3.12 6.34 -2.54
N ARG A 65 -2.01 6.11 -3.24
CA ARG A 65 -1.75 4.86 -3.94
C ARG A 65 -0.32 4.42 -3.72
N ALA A 66 -0.08 3.12 -3.71
CA ALA A 66 1.26 2.57 -3.83
C ALA A 66 1.32 1.62 -5.03
N ARG A 67 2.43 1.69 -5.76
CA ARG A 67 2.69 0.84 -6.94
C ARG A 67 3.95 0.03 -6.72
N PHE A 68 3.84 -1.26 -6.92
CA PHE A 68 4.93 -2.20 -6.76
C PHE A 68 4.99 -3.17 -7.93
N THR A 69 6.20 -3.52 -8.33
CA THR A 69 6.46 -4.57 -9.32
C THR A 69 7.06 -5.77 -8.59
N PRO A 70 6.27 -6.83 -8.38
CA PRO A 70 6.67 -8.03 -7.65
C PRO A 70 7.73 -8.81 -8.42
N GLU A 71 8.68 -9.39 -7.69
CA GLU A 71 9.74 -10.24 -8.28
C GLU A 71 9.49 -11.74 -8.14
N GLU A 72 8.41 -12.11 -7.44
CA GLU A 72 7.98 -13.47 -7.13
C GLU A 72 6.48 -13.61 -7.43
N GLU A 73 6.11 -14.78 -7.95
CA GLU A 73 4.71 -15.17 -8.14
C GLU A 73 4.13 -15.76 -6.85
N GLY A 74 2.87 -15.44 -6.54
CA GLY A 74 2.16 -16.02 -5.41
C GLY A 74 1.44 -14.99 -4.54
N VAL A 75 1.15 -15.37 -3.29
CA VAL A 75 0.44 -14.53 -2.33
C VAL A 75 1.39 -13.52 -1.69
N TRP A 76 1.13 -12.24 -1.97
CA TRP A 76 1.81 -11.13 -1.31
C TRP A 76 0.90 -10.55 -0.23
N SER A 77 1.47 -10.15 0.89
CA SER A 77 0.77 -9.35 1.91
C SER A 77 1.39 -7.98 1.99
N TYR A 78 0.69 -7.00 2.54
CA TYR A 78 1.29 -5.70 2.82
C TYR A 78 0.86 -5.11 4.14
N VAL A 79 1.67 -4.17 4.60
CA VAL A 79 1.41 -3.38 5.81
C VAL A 79 1.64 -1.91 5.50
N THR A 80 0.69 -1.06 5.89
CA THR A 80 0.75 0.39 5.75
C THR A 80 1.31 1.07 6.98
N PHE A 81 2.07 2.15 6.74
CA PHE A 81 2.58 3.06 7.75
C PHE A 81 2.32 4.49 7.25
N CYS A 82 1.44 5.20 7.95
CA CYS A 82 1.20 6.62 7.71
C CYS A 82 1.90 7.47 8.77
N SER A 83 2.50 8.59 8.37
CA SER A 83 3.10 9.56 9.30
C SER A 83 2.07 10.25 10.20
N ASP A 84 0.83 10.34 9.75
CA ASP A 84 -0.28 10.87 10.54
C ASP A 84 -0.99 9.72 11.28
N MET A 85 -0.77 9.63 12.59
CA MET A 85 -1.30 8.57 13.45
C MET A 85 -2.83 8.63 13.64
N ASP A 86 -3.45 9.79 13.40
CA ASP A 86 -4.90 9.96 13.55
C ASP A 86 -5.67 9.62 12.26
N ASN A 87 -4.96 9.43 11.14
CA ASN A 87 -5.56 9.08 9.86
C ASN A 87 -5.82 7.58 9.71
N GLY A 88 -6.87 7.10 10.36
CA GLY A 88 -7.25 5.69 10.35
C GLY A 88 -7.58 5.10 8.97
N GLY A 89 -7.73 5.92 7.92
CA GLY A 89 -7.93 5.43 6.55
C GLY A 89 -6.63 5.04 5.83
N LEU A 90 -5.48 5.33 6.44
CA LEU A 90 -4.14 5.04 5.90
C LEU A 90 -3.29 4.14 6.82
N HIS A 91 -3.88 3.57 7.87
CA HIS A 91 -3.21 2.66 8.82
C HIS A 91 -3.68 1.23 8.67
#